data_AF-A0A1K0J730-F1
#
_entry.id   AF-A0A1K0J730-F1
#
_cell.length_a   1.000
_cell.length_b   1.000
_cell.length_c   1.000
_cell.angle_alpha   90.00
_cell.angle_beta   90.00
_cell.angle_gamma   90.00
#
_symmetry.space_group_name_H-M   'P 1'
#
loop_
_entity.id
_entity.type
_entity.pdbx_description
1 polymer ?
#
loop_
_entity_poly.entity_id
_entity_poly.type
_entity_poly.pdbx_seq_one_letter_code
_entity_poly.pdbx_strand_id
1 'polypeptide(L)' 'MSRQIKNKAELRALVRAEQSKFAACEGACFGDVVWHAPDAGGCNWSLSTMEGGNSSACVEALRPFTDKLRETYNVPDEGR' A
#
# COMPACT_ATOMS: atom_id res chain seq x y z
N MET A 1 -7.91 12.01 14.04
CA MET A 1 -8.41 12.36 12.70
C MET A 1 -9.07 11.13 12.10
N SER A 2 -10.28 11.26 11.55
CA SER A 2 -10.98 10.18 10.87
C SER A 2 -10.33 9.93 9.51
N ARG A 3 -9.79 8.72 9.29
CA ARG A 3 -9.28 8.28 7.99
C ARG A 3 -10.40 8.25 6.97
N GLN A 4 -10.11 8.65 5.73
CA GLN A 4 -11.07 8.57 4.63
C GLN A 4 -11.15 7.14 4.10
N ILE A 5 -12.35 6.67 3.75
CA ILE A 5 -12.50 5.37 3.11
C ILE A 5 -12.20 5.51 1.61
N LYS A 6 -11.26 4.72 1.10
CA LYS A 6 -10.84 4.72 -0.30
C LYS A 6 -10.81 3.31 -0.87
N ASN A 7 -11.19 3.16 -2.13
CA ASN A 7 -11.24 1.84 -2.74
C ASN A 7 -9.84 1.23 -2.84
N LYS A 8 -9.73 -0.08 -2.63
CA LYS A 8 -8.48 -0.84 -2.80
C LYS A 8 -7.86 -0.62 -4.17
N ALA A 9 -8.67 -0.60 -5.23
CA ALA A 9 -8.22 -0.36 -6.59
C ALA A 9 -7.56 1.02 -6.76
N GLU A 10 -8.07 2.05 -6.07
CA GLU A 10 -7.49 3.39 -6.10
C GLU A 10 -6.18 3.46 -5.32
N LEU A 11 -6.12 2.86 -4.11
CA LEU A 11 -4.87 2.77 -3.35
C LEU A 11 -3.81 2.01 -4.14
N ARG A 12 -4.19 0.92 -4.80
CA ARG A 12 -3.31 0.17 -5.70
C ARG A 12 -2.82 1.05 -6.86
N ALA A 13 -3.70 1.81 -7.51
CA ALA A 13 -3.30 2.71 -8.58
C ALA A 13 -2.31 3.79 -8.08
N LEU A 14 -2.55 4.36 -6.90
CA LEU A 14 -1.65 5.35 -6.29
C LEU A 14 -0.28 4.76 -5.98
N VAL A 15 -0.23 3.58 -5.37
CA VAL A 15 1.04 2.91 -5.04
C VAL A 15 1.78 2.49 -6.31
N ARG A 16 1.07 2.00 -7.35
CA ARG A 16 1.69 1.68 -8.66
C ARG A 16 2.23 2.92 -9.36
N ALA A 17 1.50 4.03 -9.33
CA ALA A 17 1.95 5.30 -9.89
C ALA A 17 3.21 5.79 -9.19
N GLU A 18 3.28 5.68 -7.86
CA GLU A 18 4.47 6.04 -7.10
C GLU A 18 5.63 5.07 -7.38
N GLN A 19 5.35 3.78 -7.43
CA GLN A 19 6.32 2.73 -7.76
C GLN A 19 7.00 2.99 -9.11
N SER A 20 6.24 3.42 -10.11
CA SER A 20 6.76 3.72 -11.45
C SER A 20 7.79 4.86 -11.50
N LYS A 21 7.89 5.67 -10.43
CA LYS A 21 8.88 6.75 -10.31
C LYS A 21 10.24 6.26 -9.80
N PHE A 22 10.28 5.08 -9.17
CA PHE A 22 11.49 4.54 -8.57
C PHE A 22 12.14 3.51 -9.48
N ALA A 23 13.34 3.80 -9.96
CA ALA A 23 14.16 2.81 -10.67
C ALA A 23 14.48 1.58 -9.81
N ALA A 24 14.54 1.73 -8.48
CA ALA A 24 14.70 0.61 -7.54
C ALA A 24 13.51 -0.38 -7.57
N CYS A 25 12.37 0.04 -8.11
CA CYS A 25 11.20 -0.81 -8.32
C CYS A 25 11.17 -1.47 -9.70
N GLU A 26 12.17 -1.25 -10.55
CA GLU A 26 12.29 -1.90 -11.84
C GLU A 26 12.43 -3.41 -11.66
N GLY A 27 11.46 -4.16 -12.21
CA GLY A 27 11.35 -5.61 -12.03
C GLY A 27 10.75 -6.06 -10.68
N ALA A 28 10.36 -5.12 -9.80
CA ALA A 28 9.56 -5.42 -8.62
C ALA A 28 8.08 -5.10 -8.87
N CYS A 29 7.18 -5.95 -8.42
CA CYS A 29 5.74 -5.72 -8.50
C CYS A 29 5.10 -6.10 -7.18
N PHE A 30 4.28 -5.20 -6.61
CA PHE A 30 3.44 -5.58 -5.48
C PHE A 30 2.17 -6.26 -6.00
N GLY A 31 1.76 -7.34 -5.33
CA GLY A 31 0.59 -8.12 -5.74
C GLY A 31 -0.71 -7.32 -5.66
N ASP A 32 -1.15 -6.97 -4.45
CA ASP A 32 -2.41 -6.27 -4.21
C ASP A 32 -2.46 -5.53 -2.87
N VAL A 33 -3.55 -4.78 -2.64
CA VAL A 33 -3.90 -4.21 -1.33
C VAL A 33 -4.81 -5.19 -0.59
N VAL A 34 -4.32 -5.75 0.51
CA VAL A 34 -5.09 -6.68 1.36
C VAL A 34 -5.75 -5.93 2.51
N TRP A 35 -7.01 -6.25 2.77
CA TRP A 35 -7.71 -5.76 3.95
C TRP A 35 -7.32 -6.61 5.17
N HIS A 36 -7.22 -5.98 6.33
CA HIS A 36 -7.12 -6.63 7.63
C HIS A 36 -7.85 -5.80 8.68
N ALA A 37 -8.14 -6.41 9.84
CA ALA A 37 -8.68 -5.66 10.97
C ALA A 37 -7.77 -4.47 11.34
N PRO A 38 -8.31 -3.33 11.79
CA PRO A 38 -7.51 -2.14 12.11
C PRO A 38 -6.32 -2.47 13.01
N ASP A 39 -5.12 -2.09 12.57
CA ASP A 39 -3.89 -2.25 13.34
C ASP A 39 -3.82 -1.28 14.54
N ALA A 40 -2.74 -1.32 15.31
CA ALA A 40 -2.53 -0.40 16.44
C ALA A 40 -2.51 1.08 16.03
N GLY A 41 -2.22 1.37 14.76
CA GLY A 41 -2.34 2.70 14.18
C GLY A 41 -3.78 3.04 13.77
N GLY A 42 -4.66 2.04 13.62
CA GLY A 42 -6.03 2.14 13.12
C GLY A 42 -6.14 2.07 11.59
N CYS A 43 -5.09 1.60 10.91
CA CYS A 43 -5.10 1.29 9.47
C CYS A 43 -5.63 -0.13 9.25
N ASN A 44 -6.53 -0.32 8.28
CA ASN A 44 -7.18 -1.60 8.01
C ASN A 44 -6.76 -2.26 6.68
N TRP A 45 -5.60 -1.88 6.15
CA TRP A 45 -5.06 -2.46 4.94
C TRP A 45 -3.53 -2.45 4.94
N SER A 46 -2.97 -3.38 4.17
CA SER A 46 -1.55 -3.54 3.94
C SER A 46 -1.27 -3.90 2.48
N LEU A 47 -0.04 -3.70 2.02
CA LEU A 47 0.41 -4.23 0.74
C LEU A 47 0.69 -5.73 0.89
N SER A 48 0.30 -6.52 -0.11
CA SER A 48 0.66 -7.93 -0.19
C SER A 48 2.17 -8.09 -0.44
N THR A 49 2.62 -9.35 -0.46
CA THR A 49 3.99 -9.72 -0.84
C THR A 49 4.42 -9.01 -2.12
N MET A 50 5.63 -8.46 -2.10
CA MET A 50 6.26 -7.81 -3.25
C MET A 50 7.17 -8.83 -3.92
N GLU A 51 6.92 -9.11 -5.20
CA GLU A 51 7.72 -10.06 -5.98
C GLU A 51 8.76 -9.31 -6.82
N GLY A 52 9.91 -9.95 -7.05
CA GLY A 52 11.02 -9.40 -7.84
C GLY A 52 12.33 -9.26 -7.07
N GLY A 53 13.45 -9.33 -7.79
CA GLY A 53 14.80 -9.33 -7.21
C GLY A 53 15.14 -8.06 -6.41
N ASN A 54 14.48 -6.94 -6.71
CA ASN A 54 14.66 -5.65 -6.03
C ASN A 54 13.50 -5.29 -5.08
N SER A 55 12.65 -6.25 -4.73
CA SER A 55 11.47 -6.06 -3.86
C SER A 55 11.82 -5.31 -2.56
N SER A 56 12.91 -5.64 -1.89
CA SER A 56 13.35 -4.98 -0.65
C SER A 56 13.60 -3.48 -0.83
N ALA A 57 14.38 -3.10 -1.86
CA ALA A 57 14.72 -1.70 -2.13
C ALA A 57 13.48 -0.91 -2.57
N CYS A 58 12.57 -1.55 -3.31
CA CYS A 58 11.31 -0.95 -3.70
C CYS A 58 10.37 -0.70 -2.51
N VAL A 59 10.26 -1.67 -1.58
CA VAL A 59 9.50 -1.49 -0.33
C VAL A 59 10.04 -0.31 0.46
N GLU A 60 11.36 -0.20 0.64
CA GLU A 60 11.96 0.90 1.40
C GLU A 60 11.70 2.27 0.74
N ALA A 61 11.76 2.35 -0.59
CA ALA A 61 11.45 3.57 -1.33
C ALA A 61 9.97 3.96 -1.22
N LEU A 62 9.06 2.98 -1.25
CA LEU A 62 7.61 3.19 -1.14
C LEU A 62 7.13 3.42 0.29
N ARG A 63 7.86 2.93 1.30
CA ARG A 63 7.51 3.00 2.72
C ARG A 63 7.00 4.38 3.18
N PRO A 64 7.72 5.51 2.94
CA PRO A 64 7.24 6.82 3.35
C PRO A 64 5.94 7.26 2.64
N PHE A 65 5.69 6.80 1.42
CA PHE A 65 4.44 7.08 0.71
C PHE A 65 3.30 6.22 1.24
N THR A 66 3.55 4.92 1.44
CA THR A 66 2.55 4.01 2.00
C THR A 66 2.17 4.38 3.42
N ASP A 67 3.11 4.84 4.25
CA ASP A 67 2.81 5.27 5.62
C ASP A 67 1.86 6.48 5.64
N LYS A 68 2.08 7.48 4.76
CA LYS A 68 1.15 8.61 4.58
C LYS A 68 -0.24 8.16 4.12
N LEU A 69 -0.31 7.20 3.20
CA LEU A 69 -1.58 6.65 2.76
C LEU A 69 -2.29 5.93 3.92
N ARG A 70 -1.57 5.17 4.75
CA ARG A 70 -2.13 4.47 5.91
C ARG A 70 -2.57 5.41 7.03
N GLU A 71 -1.97 6.59 7.14
CA GLU A 71 -2.43 7.64 8.06
C GLU A 71 -3.69 8.36 7.56
N THR A 72 -3.88 8.42 6.25
CA THR A 72 -4.96 9.20 5.62
C THR A 72 -6.17 8.36 5.23
N TYR A 73 -5.94 7.12 4.80
CA TYR A 73 -6.93 6.27 4.13
C TYR A 73 -7.08 4.90 4.80
N ASN A 74 -8.34 4.47 4.88
CA ASN A 74 -8.73 3.09 5.14
C ASN A 74 -9.44 2.53 3.91
N VAL A 75 -9.50 1.21 3.76
CA VAL A 75 -10.31 0.55 2.72
C VAL A 75 -11.70 0.17 3.26
N PRO A 76 -12.70 -0.07 2.40
CA PRO A 76 -13.97 -0.63 2.84
C PRO A 76 -13.77 -1.93 3.63
N ASP A 77 -14.55 -2.10 4.68
CA ASP A 77 -14.51 -3.31 5.49
C ASP A 77 -15.02 -4.50 4.66
N GLU A 78 -14.20 -5.55 4.55
CA GLU A 78 -14.53 -6.79 3.82
C GLU A 78 -14.97 -7.92 4.75
N GLY A 79 -14.95 -7.71 6.07
CA GLY A 79 -15.30 -8.71 7.08
C GLY A 79 -16.81 -8.86 7.32
N ARG A 80 -17.67 -8.57 6.34
CA ARG A 80 -19.13 -8.53 6.52
C ARG A 80 -19.90 -9.45 5.58
#